data_AF-A0A336LVK1-F1
#
_entry.id   AF-A0A336LVK1-F1
#
_cell.length_a   1.000
_cell.length_b   1.000
_cell.length_c   1.000
_cell.angle_alpha   90.00
_cell.angle_beta   90.00
_cell.angle_gamma   90.00
#
_symmetry.space_group_name_H-M   'P 1'
#
loop_
_entity.id
_entity.type
_entity.pdbx_description
1 polymer ?
#
loop_
_entity_poly.entity_id
_entity_poly.type
_entity_poly.pdbx_seq_one_letter_code
_entity_poly.pdbx_strand_id
1 'polypeptide(L)'
;MKLLSIKSVFSTVFIISFFLSTVLAIRCYQCSSATDMKGVDSCGAYKAFNRTQHIAIECNSDESHMPGSFCMKVVNQSPRGFIWDGRWRQVIRRCASVADTGVTGVCNWGVYENGVYWEECYCAEDSCNKGTAQIVFGPLVLALATIIYIFN
;
A
#
# COMPACT_ATOMS: atom_id res chain seq x y z
N MET A 1 32.67 9.09 -32.09
CA MET A 1 33.00 8.05 -31.07
C MET A 1 33.20 8.59 -29.67
N LYS A 2 34.08 9.58 -29.43
CA LYS A 2 34.32 10.13 -28.07
C LYS A 2 33.07 10.74 -27.39
N LEU A 3 32.21 11.43 -28.15
CA LEU A 3 30.98 12.05 -27.64
C LEU A 3 29.93 11.01 -27.20
N LEU A 4 29.80 9.91 -27.95
CA LEU A 4 28.89 8.79 -27.63
C LEU A 4 29.35 8.06 -26.35
N SER A 5 30.67 7.92 -26.18
CA SER A 5 31.28 7.33 -24.98
C SER A 5 31.06 8.20 -23.73
N ILE A 6 31.13 9.54 -23.85
CA ILE A 6 30.82 10.47 -22.74
C ILE A 6 29.33 10.43 -22.37
N LYS A 7 28.41 10.45 -23.36
CA LYS A 7 26.96 10.30 -23.12
C LYS A 7 26.62 8.98 -22.45
N SER A 8 27.28 7.89 -22.86
CA SER A 8 27.11 6.55 -22.29
C SER A 8 27.62 6.45 -20.83
N VAL A 9 28.73 7.10 -20.49
CA VAL A 9 29.24 7.17 -19.10
C VAL A 9 28.29 7.97 -18.20
N PHE A 10 27.78 9.13 -18.66
CA PHE A 10 26.79 9.89 -17.89
C PHE A 10 25.48 9.11 -17.69
N SER A 11 25.02 8.42 -18.73
CA SER A 11 23.82 7.58 -18.64
C SER A 11 24.00 6.42 -17.67
N THR A 12 25.15 5.74 -17.70
CA THR A 12 25.43 4.62 -16.77
C THR A 12 25.54 5.08 -15.32
N VAL A 13 26.18 6.22 -15.04
CA VAL A 13 26.22 6.79 -13.68
C VAL A 13 24.82 7.19 -13.20
N PHE A 14 23.99 7.77 -14.07
CA PHE A 14 22.61 8.14 -13.74
C PHE A 14 21.73 6.92 -13.44
N ILE A 15 21.92 5.83 -14.20
CA ILE A 15 21.23 4.56 -13.99
C ILE A 15 21.66 3.92 -12.66
N ILE A 16 22.97 3.88 -12.36
CA ILE A 16 23.50 3.31 -11.10
C ILE A 16 22.98 4.09 -9.88
N SER A 17 22.91 5.43 -9.97
CA SER A 17 22.32 6.29 -8.94
C SER A 17 20.86 5.93 -8.64
N PHE A 18 20.08 5.58 -9.68
CA PHE A 18 18.70 5.12 -9.52
C PHE A 18 18.55 3.75 -8.83
N PHE A 19 19.61 2.93 -8.85
CA PHE A 19 19.61 1.59 -8.24
C PHE A 19 20.19 1.56 -6.83
N LEU A 20 20.66 2.69 -6.28
CA LEU A 20 20.90 2.82 -4.84
C LEU A 20 19.56 2.86 -4.11
N SER A 21 18.94 1.69 -3.95
CA SER A 21 17.74 1.53 -3.13
C SER A 21 18.11 1.81 -1.67
N THR A 22 17.54 2.87 -1.12
CA THR A 22 17.58 3.11 0.32
C THR A 22 16.80 2.00 1.02
N VAL A 23 17.45 1.27 1.93
CA VAL A 23 16.79 0.29 2.80
C VAL A 23 16.07 1.06 3.91
N LEU A 24 14.95 1.69 3.57
CA LEU A 24 14.07 2.33 4.53
C LEU A 24 13.13 1.28 5.12
N ALA A 25 12.83 1.40 6.41
CA ALA A 25 11.79 0.59 7.02
C ALA A 25 10.43 0.91 6.38
N ILE A 26 9.61 -0.13 6.17
CA ILE A 26 8.33 -0.01 5.48
C ILE A 26 7.39 0.94 6.23
N ARG A 27 6.66 1.76 5.48
CA ARG A 27 5.67 2.70 6.03
C ARG A 27 4.27 2.31 5.64
N CYS A 28 3.36 2.18 6.60
CA CYS A 28 1.99 1.76 6.35
C CYS A 28 0.98 2.73 6.96
N TYR A 29 -0.20 2.83 6.35
CA TYR A 29 -1.31 3.52 7.02
C TYR A 29 -1.76 2.70 8.21
N GLN A 30 -2.04 3.35 9.34
CA GLN A 30 -2.56 2.70 10.54
C GLN A 30 -3.87 3.38 10.95
N CYS A 31 -4.97 2.64 10.91
CA CYS A 31 -6.29 3.12 11.34
C CYS A 31 -7.24 1.95 11.63
N SER A 32 -8.28 2.22 12.41
CA SER A 32 -9.39 1.30 12.63
C SER A 32 -10.70 2.07 12.56
N SER A 33 -11.64 1.63 11.72
CA SER A 33 -12.96 2.25 11.68
C SER A 33 -13.78 1.98 12.95
N ALA A 34 -13.35 1.06 13.82
CA ALA A 34 -13.98 0.84 15.12
C ALA A 34 -13.68 1.99 16.11
N THR A 35 -12.61 2.76 15.87
CA THR A 35 -12.21 3.91 16.69
C THR A 35 -12.58 5.24 16.03
N ASP A 36 -13.25 5.22 14.87
CA ASP A 36 -13.70 6.43 14.20
C ASP A 36 -14.81 7.13 15.02
N MET A 37 -14.76 8.46 15.07
CA MET A 37 -15.83 9.25 15.69
C MET A 37 -17.16 9.03 14.96
N LYS A 38 -18.27 9.12 15.69
CA LYS A 38 -19.61 8.94 15.11
C LYS A 38 -19.83 9.90 13.93
N GLY A 39 -20.16 9.35 12.76
CA GLY A 39 -20.38 10.11 11.52
C GLY A 39 -19.12 10.43 10.72
N VAL A 40 -17.95 10.07 11.21
CA VAL A 40 -16.66 10.19 10.51
C VAL A 40 -16.26 8.83 9.95
N ASP A 41 -15.79 8.81 8.72
CA ASP A 41 -15.25 7.61 8.07
C ASP A 41 -13.78 7.85 7.72
N SER A 42 -12.96 7.91 8.75
CA SER A 42 -11.54 8.24 8.61
C SER A 42 -10.81 7.07 7.96
N CYS A 43 -11.12 5.85 8.38
CA CYS A 43 -10.48 4.64 7.86
C CYS A 43 -11.13 4.13 6.56
N GLY A 44 -12.09 4.85 5.95
CA GLY A 44 -12.66 4.47 4.64
C GLY A 44 -13.33 3.10 4.65
N ALA A 45 -14.18 2.85 5.65
CA ALA A 45 -15.05 1.69 5.70
C ALA A 45 -16.18 1.79 4.67
N TYR A 46 -16.73 2.98 4.47
CA TYR A 46 -17.86 3.22 3.57
C TYR A 46 -17.48 4.06 2.34
N LYS A 47 -16.49 4.95 2.48
CA LYS A 47 -15.92 5.81 1.43
C LYS A 47 -14.51 5.37 1.06
N ALA A 48 -13.98 5.93 -0.02
CA ALA A 48 -12.59 5.74 -0.39
C ALA A 48 -11.65 6.30 0.70
N PHE A 49 -10.56 5.59 0.97
CA PHE A 49 -9.58 5.98 1.96
C PHE A 49 -8.85 7.27 1.54
N ASN A 50 -8.90 8.29 2.40
CA ASN A 50 -8.32 9.59 2.09
C ASN A 50 -6.85 9.68 2.52
N ARG A 51 -5.94 9.54 1.55
CA ARG A 51 -4.49 9.54 1.79
C ARG A 51 -3.93 10.88 2.25
N THR A 52 -4.63 11.99 2.04
CA THR A 52 -4.14 13.32 2.47
C THR A 52 -4.43 13.60 3.94
N GLN A 53 -5.38 12.86 4.53
CA GLN A 53 -5.77 12.97 5.93
C GLN A 53 -5.07 11.93 6.82
N HIS A 54 -4.24 11.06 6.24
CA HIS A 54 -3.53 10.01 6.93
C HIS A 54 -2.05 10.04 6.57
N ILE A 55 -1.19 9.90 7.57
CA ILE A 55 0.25 9.80 7.37
C ILE A 55 0.63 8.32 7.48
N ALA A 56 1.44 7.83 6.56
CA ALA A 56 1.98 6.48 6.67
C ALA A 56 3.08 6.46 7.75
N ILE A 57 2.92 5.57 8.72
CA ILE A 57 3.81 5.44 9.88
C ILE A 57 4.82 4.34 9.59
N GLU A 58 6.06 4.56 10.00
CA GLU A 58 7.12 3.56 9.92
C GLU A 58 6.82 2.38 10.83
N CYS A 59 6.87 1.17 10.28
CA CYS A 59 6.43 -0.02 11.00
C CYS A 59 7.38 -0.52 12.08
N ASN A 60 8.57 0.05 12.25
CA ASN A 60 9.49 -0.31 13.33
C ASN A 60 9.79 0.87 14.25
N SER A 61 9.04 1.97 14.15
CA SER A 61 9.18 3.13 15.00
C SER A 61 8.26 3.05 16.22
N ASP A 62 8.54 3.88 17.23
CA ASP A 62 7.75 3.94 18.48
C ASP A 62 6.32 4.47 18.25
N GLU A 63 6.06 5.11 17.11
CA GLU A 63 4.72 5.54 16.71
C GLU A 63 3.88 4.38 16.14
N SER A 64 4.47 3.23 15.85
CA SER A 64 3.76 2.07 15.33
C SER A 64 2.98 1.37 16.44
N HIS A 65 1.67 1.19 16.23
CA HIS A 65 0.84 0.42 17.18
C HIS A 65 1.13 -1.09 17.11
N MET A 66 1.74 -1.54 16.02
CA MET A 66 2.12 -2.93 15.78
C MET A 66 3.38 -2.91 14.93
N PRO A 67 4.49 -3.54 15.34
CA PRO A 67 5.68 -3.59 14.52
C PRO A 67 5.53 -4.58 13.35
N GLY A 68 6.29 -4.40 12.27
CA GLY A 68 6.23 -5.35 11.15
C GLY A 68 6.99 -4.97 9.88
N SER A 69 7.10 -5.94 8.96
CA SER A 69 7.74 -5.78 7.65
C SER A 69 6.73 -5.74 6.49
N PHE A 70 5.43 -5.82 6.78
CA PHE A 70 4.36 -5.80 5.77
C PHE A 70 3.27 -4.80 6.16
N CYS A 71 2.63 -4.20 5.17
CA CYS A 71 1.37 -3.51 5.37
C CYS A 71 0.21 -4.51 5.25
N MET A 72 -0.76 -4.36 6.14
CA MET A 72 -1.96 -5.18 6.20
C MET A 72 -3.20 -4.30 6.09
N LYS A 73 -4.22 -4.83 5.41
CA LYS A 73 -5.58 -4.29 5.42
C LYS A 73 -6.56 -5.44 5.64
N VAL A 74 -7.40 -5.31 6.66
CA VAL A 74 -8.51 -6.23 6.94
C VAL A 74 -9.83 -5.50 6.75
N VAL A 75 -10.77 -6.13 6.06
CA VAL A 75 -12.14 -5.67 5.86
C VAL A 75 -13.06 -6.74 6.41
N ASN A 76 -13.84 -6.41 7.43
CA ASN A 76 -14.92 -7.25 7.94
C ASN A 76 -16.26 -6.68 7.48
N GLN A 77 -17.19 -7.54 7.12
CA GLN A 77 -18.48 -7.14 6.57
C GLN A 77 -19.59 -8.10 7.00
N SER A 78 -20.73 -7.55 7.40
CA SER A 78 -21.87 -8.39 7.78
C SER A 78 -22.44 -9.15 6.57
N PRO A 79 -23.11 -10.30 6.80
CA PRO A 79 -23.87 -10.96 5.75
C PRO A 79 -24.87 -10.00 5.08
N ARG A 80 -25.13 -10.18 3.79
CA ARG A 80 -26.26 -9.52 3.13
C ARG A 80 -27.54 -10.15 3.68
N GLY A 81 -28.20 -9.51 4.65
CA GLY A 81 -29.42 -10.08 5.21
C GLY A 81 -30.03 -9.46 6.46
N PHE A 82 -29.41 -8.47 7.13
CA PHE A 82 -30.08 -7.72 8.20
C PHE A 82 -30.72 -6.46 7.64
N ILE A 83 -32.03 -6.34 7.83
CA ILE A 83 -32.94 -5.79 6.82
C ILE A 83 -33.21 -4.29 7.01
N TRP A 84 -32.56 -3.47 7.87
CA TRP A 84 -33.11 -2.11 8.10
C TRP A 84 -32.11 -0.95 8.29
N ASP A 85 -30.82 -1.24 8.45
CA ASP A 85 -29.80 -0.30 8.95
C ASP A 85 -28.53 -0.22 8.07
N GLY A 86 -28.57 -0.89 6.91
CA GLY A 86 -27.44 -0.94 5.98
C GLY A 86 -26.43 -2.04 6.33
N ARG A 87 -25.44 -2.25 5.46
CA ARG A 87 -24.44 -3.31 5.65
C ARG A 87 -23.31 -2.80 6.52
N TRP A 88 -23.20 -3.29 7.76
CA TRP A 88 -22.04 -3.02 8.60
C TRP A 88 -20.75 -3.43 7.88
N ARG A 89 -19.76 -2.53 7.93
CA ARG A 89 -18.42 -2.76 7.41
C ARG A 89 -17.40 -2.14 8.37
N GLN A 90 -16.37 -2.91 8.70
CA GLN A 90 -15.22 -2.46 9.47
C GLN A 90 -13.95 -2.61 8.64
N VAL A 91 -13.07 -1.63 8.72
CA VAL A 91 -11.77 -1.67 8.05
C VAL A 91 -10.68 -1.37 9.06
N ILE A 92 -9.64 -2.19 9.05
CA ILE A 92 -8.43 -2.02 9.85
C ILE A 92 -7.24 -1.97 8.90
N ARG A 93 -6.37 -0.99 9.07
CA ARG A 93 -5.05 -0.89 8.44
C ARG A 93 -4.00 -0.85 9.53
N ARG A 94 -2.94 -1.62 9.38
CA ARG A 94 -1.79 -1.62 10.29
C ARG A 94 -0.58 -2.24 9.60
N CYS A 95 0.56 -2.19 10.27
CA CYS A 95 1.67 -3.05 9.95
C CYS A 95 1.41 -4.49 10.43
N ALA A 96 2.15 -5.43 9.86
CA ALA A 96 2.15 -6.83 10.26
C ALA A 96 3.53 -7.45 10.04
N SER A 97 3.89 -8.39 10.91
CA SER A 97 5.17 -9.10 10.86
C SER A 97 5.15 -10.31 9.92
N VAL A 98 4.03 -11.03 9.86
CA VAL A 98 3.85 -12.24 9.05
C VAL A 98 2.42 -12.28 8.51
N ALA A 99 2.25 -12.78 7.28
CA ALA A 99 0.95 -13.14 6.75
C ALA A 99 0.56 -14.53 7.26
N ASP A 100 -0.64 -14.71 7.81
CA ASP A 100 -1.08 -16.01 8.36
C ASP A 100 -1.00 -17.15 7.32
N THR A 101 -1.13 -16.83 6.03
CA THR A 101 -0.99 -17.79 4.93
C THR A 101 0.40 -17.81 4.27
N GLY A 102 1.33 -16.95 4.69
CA GLY A 102 2.68 -16.85 4.14
C GLY A 102 2.78 -16.25 2.73
N VAL A 103 1.72 -15.65 2.19
CA VAL A 103 1.70 -15.07 0.82
C VAL A 103 1.45 -13.56 0.89
N THR A 104 2.27 -12.79 0.17
CA THR A 104 2.14 -11.32 0.02
C THR A 104 1.63 -10.95 -1.37
N GLY A 105 0.97 -9.80 -1.50
CA GLY A 105 0.50 -9.27 -2.78
C GLY A 105 -0.85 -9.83 -3.25
N VAL A 106 -1.48 -10.67 -2.43
CA VAL A 106 -2.83 -11.22 -2.65
C VAL A 106 -3.70 -10.96 -1.42
N CYS A 107 -5.01 -10.97 -1.63
CA CYS A 107 -6.00 -10.89 -0.57
C CYS A 107 -6.61 -12.27 -0.34
N ASN A 108 -6.57 -12.73 0.91
CA ASN A 108 -7.38 -13.86 1.35
C ASN A 108 -8.76 -13.37 1.76
N TRP A 109 -9.72 -14.27 1.71
CA TRP A 109 -11.07 -13.99 2.14
C TRP A 109 -11.71 -15.24 2.71
N GLY A 110 -12.74 -15.04 3.51
CA GLY A 110 -13.50 -16.13 4.10
C GLY A 110 -14.75 -15.63 4.79
N VAL A 111 -15.40 -16.54 5.50
CA VAL A 111 -16.58 -16.25 6.31
C VAL A 111 -16.36 -16.88 7.67
N TYR A 112 -16.44 -16.08 8.73
CA TYR A 112 -16.39 -16.59 10.10
C TYR A 112 -17.66 -17.40 10.43
N GLU A 113 -17.62 -18.22 11.47
CA GLU A 113 -18.78 -19.05 11.88
C GLU A 113 -20.03 -18.21 12.18
N ASN A 114 -19.87 -16.96 12.62
CA ASN A 114 -20.96 -16.02 12.85
C ASN A 114 -21.50 -15.35 11.56
N GLY A 115 -21.02 -15.77 10.38
CA GLY A 115 -21.45 -15.28 9.08
C GLY A 115 -20.76 -14.00 8.60
N VAL A 116 -19.83 -13.42 9.37
CA VAL A 116 -19.11 -12.22 8.96
C VAL A 116 -18.12 -12.57 7.85
N TYR A 117 -18.26 -11.91 6.69
CA TYR A 117 -17.28 -11.98 5.61
C TYR A 117 -16.04 -11.18 6.02
N TRP A 118 -14.87 -11.73 5.77
CA TRP A 118 -13.61 -11.04 5.96
C TRP A 118 -12.76 -11.10 4.69
N GLU A 119 -11.99 -10.06 4.44
CA GLU A 119 -10.96 -9.97 3.42
C GLU A 119 -9.70 -9.40 4.07
N GLU A 120 -8.58 -10.09 3.95
CA GLU A 120 -7.28 -9.68 4.49
C GLU A 120 -6.24 -9.66 3.39
N CYS A 121 -5.58 -8.52 3.22
CA CYS A 121 -4.56 -8.30 2.20
C CYS A 121 -3.24 -7.91 2.85
N TYR A 122 -2.15 -8.55 2.41
CA TYR A 122 -0.78 -8.19 2.78
C TYR A 122 -0.02 -7.65 1.58
N CYS A 123 0.85 -6.67 1.81
CA CYS A 123 1.72 -6.12 0.77
C CYS A 123 3.01 -5.57 1.39
N ALA A 124 4.08 -5.51 0.58
CA ALA A 124 5.46 -5.23 1.04
C ALA A 124 6.01 -3.89 0.54
N GLU A 125 5.16 -3.04 -0.05
CA GLU A 125 5.54 -1.71 -0.56
C GLU A 125 5.05 -0.61 0.39
N ASP A 126 5.75 0.52 0.41
CA ASP A 126 5.31 1.67 1.21
C ASP A 126 3.87 2.10 0.85
N SER A 127 3.07 2.25 1.89
CA SER A 127 1.70 2.77 1.83
C SER A 127 0.77 1.93 0.94
N CYS A 128 1.11 0.66 0.67
CA CYS A 128 0.35 -0.19 -0.25
C CYS A 128 -1.06 -0.56 0.27
N ASN A 129 -1.29 -0.48 1.58
CA ASN A 129 -2.60 -0.75 2.20
C ASN A 129 -3.63 0.39 2.02
N LYS A 130 -3.38 1.35 1.12
CA LYS A 130 -4.27 2.48 0.78
C LYS A 130 -5.58 2.10 0.07
N GLY A 131 -5.67 0.90 -0.50
CA GLY A 131 -6.78 0.50 -1.40
C GLY A 131 -6.34 0.48 -2.88
N THR A 132 -7.28 0.19 -3.80
CA THR A 132 -6.98 -0.12 -5.20
C THR A 132 -6.00 0.86 -5.86
N ALA A 133 -5.01 0.28 -6.51
CA ALA A 133 -3.90 0.98 -7.14
C ALA A 133 -4.39 1.89 -8.27
N GLN A 134 -3.84 3.10 -8.32
CA GLN A 134 -3.87 3.93 -9.52
C GLN A 134 -2.64 3.51 -10.34
N ILE A 135 -2.84 3.18 -11.62
CA ILE A 135 -1.72 2.87 -12.53
C ILE A 135 -0.96 4.19 -12.78
N VAL A 136 0.33 4.21 -12.47
CA VAL A 136 1.20 5.38 -12.72
C VAL A 136 2.15 5.04 -13.85
N PHE A 137 2.01 5.71 -15.00
CA PHE A 137 2.81 5.49 -16.21
C PHE A 137 4.19 6.17 -16.21
N GLY A 138 4.57 6.84 -15.12
CA GLY A 138 5.80 7.65 -15.01
C GLY A 138 7.12 6.92 -15.36
N PRO A 139 7.35 5.67 -14.90
CA PRO A 139 8.59 4.95 -15.19
C PRO A 139 8.82 4.67 -16.68
N LEU A 140 7.74 4.42 -17.44
CA LEU A 140 7.79 4.14 -18.87
C LEU A 140 8.24 5.38 -19.67
N VAL A 141 7.75 6.57 -19.28
CA VAL A 141 8.08 7.84 -19.95
C VAL A 141 9.55 8.21 -19.75
N LEU A 142 10.07 8.00 -18.53
CA LEU A 142 11.49 8.25 -18.22
C LEU A 142 12.41 7.30 -19.00
N ALA A 143 12.04 6.03 -19.14
CA ALA A 143 12.81 5.05 -19.92
C ALA A 143 12.86 5.40 -21.42
N LEU A 144 11.78 5.93 -21.99
CA LEU A 144 11.78 6.38 -23.39
C LEU A 144 12.64 7.63 -23.59
N ALA A 145 12.62 8.57 -22.65
CA ALA A 145 13.42 9.80 -22.72
C ALA A 145 14.94 9.52 -22.65
N THR A 146 15.38 8.58 -21.83
CA THR A 146 16.80 8.19 -21.74
C THR A 146 17.29 7.51 -23.01
N ILE A 147 16.46 6.65 -23.62
CA ILE A 147 16.75 6.03 -24.92
C ILE A 147 16.94 7.13 -25.98
N ILE A 148 16.01 8.07 -26.10
CA ILE A 148 16.10 9.17 -27.08
C ILE A 148 17.36 10.02 -26.87
N TYR A 149 17.76 10.29 -25.62
CA TYR A 149 18.98 11.07 -25.30
C TYR A 149 20.29 10.35 -25.68
N ILE A 150 20.34 9.02 -25.60
CA ILE A 150 21.53 8.24 -25.97
C ILE A 150 21.66 8.15 -27.50
N PHE A 151 20.53 8.09 -28.22
CA PHE A 151 20.51 7.89 -29.67
C PHE A 151 20.47 9.20 -30.51
N ASN A 152 20.15 10.35 -29.92
CA ASN A 152 20.49 11.69 -30.45
C ASN A 152 21.92 12.08 -30.05
#